data_AF-G0RB50-F1
#
_entry.id   AF-G0RB50-F1
#
_cell.length_a   1.000
_cell.length_b   1.000
_cell.length_c   1.000
_cell.angle_alpha   90.00
_cell.angle_beta   90.00
_cell.angle_gamma   90.00
#
_symmetry.space_group_name_H-M   'P 1'
#
loop_
_entity.id
_entity.type
_entity.pdbx_description
1 polymer ?
#
loop_
_entity_poly.entity_id
_entity_poly.type
_entity_poly.pdbx_seq_one_letter_code
_entity_poly.pdbx_strand_id
1 'polypeptide(L)'
;LDWETELHDVVRLENICLREDEDELSFVYEVVNRLLKHASPTGHAVETSDTQHASRNADFLKTLFEDEGNQVAFLQKSSLFERVYRTQHHQLPPTVLNEAQRQQSAKLHCLYGRPILKTGRLRSARTYPYACSKVYDIREYTDESRWGPFMDDGSDNVDWEKVEAIQIVLGNNIYVKKLTRLFSDIWDNPFSGSWKGSFMSTPNLDKSSLDAMDPYGVTGTWYRIVCFLDYNDFFSYNFTNPERDESPLHTLDVGEATRLIIMRIHVTKIEQPGPDSEYSSELPIVHYEGISRPLDDSWDDNASSDLRGTVGLTREGEVRWTSVSIFQGQERWKSEGVQIGGPRSARGVIGNWFDR
;
A
#
# COMPACT_ATOMS: atom_id res chain seq x y z
N LEU A 1 2.97 -21.09 -18.96
CA LEU A 1 3.98 -21.04 -17.89
C LEU A 1 5.04 -22.05 -18.26
N ASP A 2 6.32 -21.66 -18.27
CA ASP A 2 7.41 -22.63 -18.38
C ASP A 2 7.64 -23.21 -16.98
N TRP A 3 7.06 -24.39 -16.72
CA TRP A 3 7.05 -24.98 -15.38
C TRP A 3 8.45 -25.43 -14.93
N GLU A 4 9.35 -25.73 -15.86
CA GLU A 4 10.71 -26.19 -15.54
C GLU A 4 11.55 -25.01 -15.05
N THR A 5 11.51 -23.89 -15.77
CA THR A 5 12.16 -22.64 -15.35
C THR A 5 11.60 -22.15 -14.00
N GLU A 6 10.28 -22.17 -13.82
CA GLU A 6 9.65 -21.74 -12.57
C GLU A 6 10.04 -22.62 -11.38
N LEU A 7 10.18 -23.93 -11.58
CA LEU A 7 10.65 -24.84 -10.53
C LEU A 7 12.11 -24.54 -10.16
N HIS A 8 12.98 -24.31 -11.14
CA HIS A 8 14.37 -23.92 -10.91
C HIS A 8 14.47 -22.60 -10.15
N ASP A 9 13.66 -21.62 -10.52
CA ASP A 9 13.63 -20.31 -9.88
C ASP A 9 13.14 -20.38 -8.44
N VAL A 10 12.12 -21.20 -8.15
CA VAL A 10 11.63 -21.44 -6.77
C VAL A 10 12.73 -22.07 -5.92
N VAL A 11 13.41 -23.11 -6.40
CA VAL A 11 14.50 -23.75 -5.65
C VAL A 11 15.68 -22.79 -5.46
N ARG A 12 15.99 -21.95 -6.46
CA ARG A 12 17.02 -20.91 -6.33
C ARG A 12 16.62 -19.87 -5.28
N LEU A 13 15.36 -19.44 -5.27
CA LEU A 13 14.81 -18.52 -4.28
C LEU A 13 14.97 -19.08 -2.86
N GLU A 14 14.62 -20.35 -2.62
CA GLU A 14 14.83 -20.99 -1.31
C GLU A 14 16.31 -20.95 -0.90
N ASN A 15 17.23 -21.28 -1.82
CA ASN A 15 18.66 -21.27 -1.52
C ASN A 15 19.22 -19.88 -1.24
N ILE A 16 18.73 -18.86 -1.94
CA ILE A 16 19.08 -17.45 -1.70
C ILE A 16 18.59 -17.02 -0.31
N CYS A 17 17.33 -17.34 0.01
CA CYS A 17 16.73 -17.03 1.30
C CYS A 17 17.37 -17.80 2.47
N LEU A 18 17.89 -19.01 2.24
CA LEU A 18 18.65 -19.75 3.26
C LEU A 18 20.05 -19.17 3.51
N ARG A 19 20.60 -18.43 2.55
CA ARG A 19 21.92 -17.79 2.64
C ARG A 19 21.87 -16.30 2.96
N GLU A 20 20.67 -15.71 2.94
CA GLU A 20 20.44 -14.27 3.09
C GLU A 20 21.24 -13.44 2.07
N ASP A 21 21.33 -13.94 0.82
CA ASP A 21 22.18 -13.37 -0.23
C ASP A 21 21.57 -12.07 -0.81
N GLU A 22 21.92 -10.93 -0.19
CA GLU A 22 21.35 -9.61 -0.50
C GLU A 22 21.66 -9.07 -1.91
N ASP A 23 22.69 -9.61 -2.58
CA ASP A 23 23.08 -9.20 -3.93
C ASP A 23 22.08 -9.68 -5.00
N GLU A 24 21.20 -10.62 -4.65
CA GLU A 24 20.20 -11.20 -5.55
C GLU A 24 18.81 -10.54 -5.44
N LEU A 25 18.72 -9.33 -4.87
CA LEU A 25 17.46 -8.60 -4.67
C LEU A 25 16.58 -8.55 -5.92
N SER A 26 17.16 -8.24 -7.09
CA SER A 26 16.39 -8.16 -8.34
C SER A 26 15.80 -9.51 -8.74
N PHE A 27 16.54 -10.61 -8.54
CA PHE A 27 16.03 -11.95 -8.81
C PHE A 27 14.89 -12.31 -7.84
N VAL A 28 15.08 -12.06 -6.54
CA VAL A 28 14.06 -12.29 -5.51
C VAL A 28 12.79 -11.50 -5.82
N TYR A 29 12.94 -10.21 -6.17
CA TYR A 29 11.84 -9.35 -6.59
C TYR A 29 11.02 -9.96 -7.73
N GLU A 30 11.69 -10.39 -8.80
CA GLU A 30 11.04 -10.94 -9.98
C GLU A 30 10.30 -12.25 -9.67
N VAL A 31 10.93 -13.18 -8.94
CA VAL A 31 10.31 -14.47 -8.59
C VAL A 31 9.12 -14.28 -7.64
N VAL A 32 9.24 -13.42 -6.62
CA VAL A 32 8.12 -13.13 -5.69
C VAL A 32 6.91 -12.56 -6.43
N ASN A 33 7.13 -11.58 -7.32
CA ASN A 33 6.04 -11.02 -8.12
C ASN A 33 5.41 -12.06 -9.05
N ARG A 34 6.21 -12.93 -9.70
CA ARG A 34 5.67 -14.02 -10.53
C ARG A 34 4.85 -15.01 -9.71
N LEU A 35 5.34 -15.43 -8.56
CA LEU A 35 4.62 -16.35 -7.66
C LEU A 35 3.28 -15.77 -7.21
N LEU A 36 3.23 -14.50 -6.83
CA LEU A 36 1.98 -13.82 -6.45
C LEU A 36 1.06 -13.59 -7.65
N LYS A 37 1.60 -13.25 -8.83
CA LYS A 37 0.82 -13.13 -10.07
C LYS A 37 0.14 -14.45 -10.47
N HIS A 38 0.79 -15.58 -10.18
CA HIS A 38 0.29 -16.93 -10.45
C HIS A 38 -0.37 -17.60 -9.24
N ALA A 39 -0.55 -16.87 -8.13
CA ALA A 39 -1.30 -17.35 -6.99
C ALA A 39 -2.75 -17.65 -7.37
N SER A 40 -3.31 -18.69 -6.75
CA SER A 40 -4.70 -19.10 -6.98
C SER A 40 -5.33 -19.62 -5.68
N PRO A 41 -6.66 -19.51 -5.53
CA PRO A 41 -7.35 -20.01 -4.35
C PRO A 41 -7.16 -21.52 -4.18
N THR A 42 -6.83 -21.97 -2.96
CA THR A 42 -6.83 -23.40 -2.61
C THR A 42 -8.22 -23.98 -2.37
N GLY A 43 -9.27 -23.16 -2.50
CA GLY A 43 -10.68 -23.55 -2.30
C GLY A 43 -11.19 -23.33 -0.87
N HIS A 44 -10.37 -22.79 0.03
CA HIS A 44 -10.76 -22.38 1.38
C HIS A 44 -10.24 -20.99 1.72
N ALA A 45 -10.74 -20.46 2.83
CA ALA A 45 -10.29 -19.22 3.45
C ALA A 45 -8.92 -19.39 4.12
N VAL A 46 -8.15 -18.32 4.29
CA VAL A 46 -7.00 -18.32 5.20
C VAL A 46 -7.51 -18.58 6.62
N GLU A 47 -6.76 -19.35 7.43
CA GLU A 47 -7.20 -19.73 8.79
C GLU A 47 -7.59 -18.53 9.67
N THR A 48 -6.96 -17.38 9.43
CA THR A 48 -7.17 -16.15 10.20
C THR A 48 -8.23 -15.22 9.61
N SER A 49 -8.83 -15.51 8.44
CA SER A 49 -9.76 -14.58 7.79
C SER A 49 -10.83 -15.24 6.95
N ASP A 50 -12.10 -14.85 7.14
CA ASP A 50 -13.23 -15.29 6.33
C ASP A 50 -13.39 -14.50 5.01
N THR A 51 -12.49 -13.55 4.72
CA THR A 51 -12.58 -12.67 3.53
C THR A 51 -11.41 -12.82 2.56
N GLN A 52 -10.48 -13.73 2.82
CA GLN A 52 -9.27 -13.92 2.02
C GLN A 52 -9.06 -15.38 1.64
N HIS A 53 -8.89 -15.67 0.36
CA HIS A 53 -8.51 -17.00 -0.10
C HIS A 53 -7.08 -17.35 0.31
N ALA A 54 -6.87 -18.59 0.75
CA ALA A 54 -5.52 -19.13 0.92
C ALA A 54 -4.88 -19.47 -0.43
N SER A 55 -3.55 -19.40 -0.50
CA SER A 55 -2.76 -19.68 -1.69
C SER A 55 -1.43 -20.31 -1.31
N ARG A 56 -1.10 -21.44 -1.96
CA ARG A 56 0.17 -22.14 -1.72
C ARG A 56 1.40 -21.28 -2.02
N ASN A 57 1.32 -20.42 -3.03
CA ASN A 57 2.43 -19.53 -3.38
C ASN A 57 2.63 -18.47 -2.28
N ALA A 58 1.54 -17.90 -1.76
CA ALA A 58 1.60 -16.94 -0.67
C ALA A 58 2.09 -17.60 0.63
N ASP A 59 1.62 -18.80 0.93
CA ASP A 59 2.06 -19.57 2.11
C ASP A 59 3.54 -19.93 2.02
N PHE A 60 4.02 -20.36 0.85
CA PHE A 60 5.44 -20.62 0.60
C PHE A 60 6.30 -19.36 0.83
N LEU A 61 5.90 -18.23 0.24
CA LEU A 61 6.60 -16.95 0.44
C LEU A 61 6.58 -16.53 1.91
N LYS A 62 5.45 -16.71 2.60
CA LYS A 62 5.35 -16.47 4.04
C LYS A 62 6.40 -17.26 4.81
N THR A 63 6.59 -18.55 4.52
CA THR A 63 7.62 -19.35 5.23
C THR A 63 9.04 -18.82 5.05
N LEU A 64 9.37 -18.26 3.87
CA LEU A 64 10.70 -17.69 3.60
C LEU A 64 10.92 -16.36 4.34
N PHE A 65 9.93 -15.47 4.31
CA PHE A 65 10.04 -14.11 4.85
C PHE A 65 9.55 -13.96 6.30
N GLU A 66 9.12 -15.04 6.94
CA GLU A 66 8.99 -15.08 8.41
C GLU A 66 10.35 -14.93 9.09
N ASP A 67 11.42 -15.35 8.43
CA ASP A 67 12.81 -15.15 8.87
C ASP A 67 13.21 -13.66 8.83
N GLU A 68 13.75 -13.15 9.95
CA GLU A 68 14.15 -11.74 10.07
C GLU A 68 15.35 -11.40 9.17
N GLY A 69 16.25 -12.35 8.91
CA GLY A 69 17.40 -12.18 8.01
C GLY A 69 16.94 -11.91 6.57
N ASN A 70 15.95 -12.67 6.08
CA ASN A 70 15.34 -12.42 4.77
C ASN A 70 14.63 -11.07 4.69
N GLN A 71 13.98 -10.64 5.77
CA GLN A 71 13.37 -9.31 5.83
C GLN A 71 14.46 -8.22 5.72
N VAL A 72 15.58 -8.36 6.42
CA VAL A 72 16.71 -7.42 6.34
C VAL A 72 17.35 -7.43 4.95
N ALA A 73 17.54 -8.60 4.35
CA ALA A 73 18.18 -8.78 3.05
C ALA A 73 17.36 -8.20 1.90
N PHE A 74 16.02 -8.27 1.95
CA PHE A 74 15.19 -7.94 0.78
C PHE A 74 14.06 -6.93 1.02
N LEU A 75 13.57 -6.76 2.26
CA LEU A 75 12.45 -5.86 2.57
C LEU A 75 12.89 -4.54 3.22
N GLN A 76 14.12 -4.48 3.74
CA GLN A 76 14.64 -3.32 4.50
C GLN A 76 15.73 -2.58 3.72
N LYS A 77 15.56 -2.42 2.41
CA LYS A 77 16.59 -1.84 1.52
C LYS A 77 16.19 -0.51 0.86
N SER A 78 15.05 0.07 1.21
CA SER A 78 14.67 1.42 0.77
C SER A 78 15.55 2.50 1.43
N SER A 79 15.48 3.72 0.90
CA SER A 79 16.16 4.90 1.44
C SER A 79 15.73 5.20 2.88
N LEU A 80 14.48 4.86 3.23
CA LEU A 80 13.97 4.97 4.60
C LEU A 80 14.79 4.10 5.56
N PHE A 81 14.97 2.82 5.22
CA PHE A 81 15.75 1.89 6.04
C PHE A 81 17.24 2.24 6.08
N GLU A 82 17.80 2.71 4.96
CA GLU A 82 19.17 3.20 4.92
C GLU A 82 19.41 4.31 5.96
N ARG A 83 18.48 5.28 6.05
CA ARG A 83 18.55 6.35 7.07
C ARG A 83 18.47 5.81 8.50
N VAL A 84 17.58 4.84 8.74
CA VAL A 84 17.45 4.18 10.04
C VAL A 84 18.77 3.52 10.46
N TYR A 85 19.42 2.77 9.55
CA TYR A 85 20.69 2.10 9.86
C TYR A 85 21.84 3.07 10.06
N ARG A 86 21.93 4.15 9.25
CA ARG A 86 22.95 5.20 9.42
C ARG A 86 22.90 5.82 10.82
N THR A 87 21.70 6.10 11.34
CA THR A 87 21.53 6.67 12.69
C THR A 87 21.89 5.68 13.80
N GLN A 88 21.81 4.38 13.56
CA GLN A 88 22.19 3.38 14.56
C GLN A 88 23.71 3.15 14.67
N HIS A 89 24.55 3.88 13.91
CA HIS A 89 26.00 3.64 13.81
C HIS A 89 26.35 2.17 13.46
N HIS A 90 25.43 1.45 12.82
CA HIS A 90 25.73 0.13 12.28
C HIS A 90 26.50 0.31 10.98
N GLN A 91 27.39 -0.64 10.67
CA GLN A 91 28.03 -0.67 9.36
C GLN A 91 26.90 -0.69 8.31
N LEU A 92 26.91 0.31 7.41
CA LEU A 92 26.03 0.30 6.24
C LEU A 92 26.18 -1.06 5.55
N PRO A 93 25.11 -1.65 5.00
CA PRO A 93 25.26 -2.70 4.00
C PRO A 93 26.28 -2.21 2.96
N PRO A 94 27.27 -3.03 2.58
CA PRO A 94 28.40 -2.59 1.75
C PRO A 94 27.98 -2.09 0.36
N THR A 95 26.77 -2.43 -0.08
CA THR A 95 26.26 -2.17 -1.42
C THR A 95 25.33 -0.95 -1.45
N VAL A 96 25.78 0.12 -2.11
CA VAL A 96 24.91 1.27 -2.45
C VAL A 96 23.95 0.83 -3.55
N LEU A 97 22.68 0.64 -3.19
CA LEU A 97 21.63 0.26 -4.14
C LEU A 97 21.21 1.44 -5.02
N ASN A 98 20.96 1.16 -6.29
CA ASN A 98 20.35 2.15 -7.18
C ASN A 98 18.86 2.33 -6.85
N GLU A 99 18.25 3.37 -7.43
CA GLU A 99 16.85 3.70 -7.18
C GLU A 99 15.88 2.57 -7.52
N ALA A 100 16.07 1.89 -8.66
CA ALA A 100 15.22 0.78 -9.07
C ALA A 100 15.24 -0.36 -8.03
N GLN A 101 16.41 -0.69 -7.48
CA GLN A 101 16.54 -1.70 -6.44
C GLN A 101 15.85 -1.29 -5.13
N ARG A 102 15.92 -0.01 -4.75
CA ARG A 102 15.19 0.49 -3.57
C ARG A 102 13.67 0.39 -3.76
N GLN A 103 13.18 0.76 -4.94
CA GLN A 103 11.77 0.62 -5.32
C GLN A 103 11.33 -0.86 -5.30
N GLN A 104 12.16 -1.78 -5.78
CA GLN A 104 11.91 -3.23 -5.72
C GLN A 104 11.77 -3.73 -4.27
N SER A 105 12.68 -3.34 -3.39
CA SER A 105 12.63 -3.71 -1.97
C SER A 105 11.38 -3.14 -1.28
N ALA A 106 11.08 -1.87 -1.52
CA ALA A 106 9.89 -1.22 -0.96
C ALA A 106 8.59 -1.89 -1.42
N LYS A 107 8.50 -2.27 -2.71
CA LYS A 107 7.37 -3.04 -3.24
C LYS A 107 7.26 -4.40 -2.57
N LEU A 108 8.37 -5.12 -2.37
CA LEU A 108 8.36 -6.39 -1.65
C LEU A 108 7.83 -6.24 -0.23
N HIS A 109 8.21 -5.18 0.49
CA HIS A 109 7.69 -4.90 1.83
C HIS A 109 6.20 -4.52 1.80
N CYS A 110 5.73 -3.83 0.77
CA CYS A 110 4.30 -3.56 0.58
C CYS A 110 3.49 -4.84 0.32
N LEU A 111 4.03 -5.77 -0.48
CA LEU A 111 3.40 -7.08 -0.75
C LEU A 111 3.44 -8.01 0.47
N TYR A 112 4.57 -8.04 1.20
CA TYR A 112 4.70 -8.71 2.49
C TYR A 112 3.64 -8.18 3.46
N GLY A 113 3.46 -6.86 3.45
CA GLY A 113 2.30 -6.16 3.97
C GLY A 113 2.28 -5.98 5.49
N ARG A 114 3.01 -6.79 6.26
CA ARG A 114 3.20 -6.54 7.69
C ARG A 114 4.20 -5.39 7.89
N PRO A 115 3.85 -4.29 8.58
CA PRO A 115 4.73 -3.13 8.67
C PRO A 115 5.93 -3.41 9.57
N ILE A 116 7.13 -3.20 9.04
CA ILE A 116 8.36 -3.29 9.84
C ILE A 116 8.52 -1.99 10.63
N LEU A 117 7.97 -1.97 11.85
CA LEU A 117 7.97 -0.78 12.72
C LEU A 117 9.30 -0.56 13.47
N LYS A 118 10.15 -1.59 13.54
CA LYS A 118 11.44 -1.57 14.21
C LYS A 118 12.43 -2.49 13.49
N THR A 119 13.65 -2.02 13.26
CA THR A 119 14.75 -2.82 12.64
C THR A 119 15.70 -3.44 13.68
N GLY A 120 15.39 -3.30 14.97
CA GLY A 120 16.22 -3.75 16.06
C GLY A 120 15.61 -3.44 17.42
N ARG A 121 16.41 -3.59 18.48
CA ARG A 121 15.94 -3.45 19.88
C ARG A 121 16.00 -2.02 20.42
N LEU A 122 16.75 -1.13 19.77
CA LEU A 122 16.98 0.25 20.22
C LEU A 122 15.78 1.15 19.86
N ARG A 123 15.57 2.22 20.64
CA ARG A 123 14.54 3.23 20.31
C ARG A 123 14.82 3.96 18.99
N SER A 124 16.09 4.17 18.67
CA SER A 124 16.55 4.73 17.38
C SER A 124 16.27 3.81 16.19
N ALA A 125 15.87 2.56 16.43
CA ALA A 125 15.50 1.62 15.37
C ALA A 125 14.04 1.73 14.92
N ARG A 126 13.28 2.71 15.40
CA ARG A 126 11.91 2.98 14.96
C ARG A 126 11.94 3.53 13.53
N THR A 127 11.18 2.91 12.64
CA THR A 127 11.03 3.35 11.24
C THR A 127 10.02 4.49 11.10
N TYR A 128 9.03 4.56 12.00
CA TYR A 128 7.95 5.54 11.98
C TYR A 128 8.40 7.01 11.81
N PRO A 129 9.40 7.54 12.53
CA PRO A 129 9.79 8.94 12.36
C PRO A 129 10.37 9.28 10.99
N TYR A 130 11.01 8.29 10.35
CA TYR A 130 11.55 8.42 8.99
C TYR A 130 10.42 8.29 7.96
N ALA A 131 9.46 7.39 8.19
CA ALA A 131 8.27 7.27 7.36
C ALA A 131 7.45 8.58 7.36
N CYS A 132 7.21 9.17 8.52
CA CYS A 132 6.51 10.45 8.66
C CYS A 132 7.21 11.56 7.88
N SER A 133 8.55 11.62 7.94
CA SER A 133 9.30 12.62 7.20
C SER A 133 9.10 12.54 5.69
N LYS A 134 8.90 11.34 5.12
CA LYS A 134 8.58 11.19 3.70
C LYS A 134 7.10 11.45 3.40
N VAL A 135 6.19 11.04 4.28
CA VAL A 135 4.72 11.23 4.08
C VAL A 135 4.29 12.68 4.23
N TYR A 136 4.95 13.47 5.09
CA TYR A 136 4.54 14.85 5.37
C TYR A 136 5.46 15.91 4.75
N ASP A 137 6.43 15.51 3.91
CA ASP A 137 7.20 16.44 3.08
C ASP A 137 6.36 16.93 1.91
N ILE A 138 5.92 18.18 1.98
CA ILE A 138 5.03 18.79 0.98
C ILE A 138 5.70 18.90 -0.40
N ARG A 139 7.04 18.87 -0.47
CA ARG A 139 7.78 19.00 -1.74
C ARG A 139 7.60 17.81 -2.68
N GLU A 140 7.18 16.67 -2.15
CA GLU A 140 6.94 15.46 -2.93
C GLU A 140 5.51 15.34 -3.49
N TYR A 141 4.69 16.38 -3.30
CA TYR A 141 3.32 16.43 -3.78
C TYR A 141 3.20 17.53 -4.82
N THR A 142 3.11 17.10 -6.08
CA THR A 142 3.13 17.92 -7.28
C THR A 142 1.97 17.53 -8.19
N ASP A 143 1.77 18.28 -9.27
CA ASP A 143 0.78 17.90 -10.29
C ASP A 143 1.20 16.61 -11.02
N GLU A 144 2.51 16.40 -11.21
CA GLU A 144 3.11 15.24 -11.85
C GLU A 144 2.99 13.97 -11.00
N SER A 145 3.18 14.06 -9.67
CA SER A 145 2.90 12.96 -8.74
C SER A 145 1.40 12.78 -8.44
N ARG A 146 0.57 13.66 -9.02
CA ARG A 146 -0.89 13.72 -8.83
C ARG A 146 -1.31 13.81 -7.38
N TRP A 147 -0.44 14.35 -6.54
CA TRP A 147 -0.63 14.45 -5.10
C TRP A 147 -0.83 13.07 -4.41
N GLY A 148 -0.40 11.99 -5.07
CA GLY A 148 -0.51 10.59 -4.62
C GLY A 148 0.86 9.92 -4.49
N PRO A 149 0.89 8.59 -4.26
CA PRO A 149 2.13 7.83 -4.18
C PRO A 149 2.64 7.43 -5.58
N PHE A 150 2.76 8.41 -6.49
CA PHE A 150 3.25 8.22 -7.85
C PHE A 150 4.56 8.96 -8.06
N MET A 151 5.35 8.51 -9.03
CA MET A 151 6.61 9.15 -9.41
C MET A 151 6.35 10.57 -9.92
N ASP A 152 7.23 11.51 -9.55
CA ASP A 152 7.18 12.92 -9.91
C ASP A 152 7.73 13.22 -11.33
N ASP A 153 7.65 12.23 -12.23
CA ASP A 153 8.14 12.30 -13.61
C ASP A 153 7.01 12.29 -14.65
N GLY A 154 5.74 12.31 -14.18
CA GLY A 154 4.54 12.26 -15.02
C GLY A 154 4.30 10.90 -15.68
N SER A 155 5.02 9.85 -15.30
CA SER A 155 4.85 8.50 -15.84
C SER A 155 3.61 7.78 -15.32
N ASP A 156 3.08 8.22 -14.17
CA ASP A 156 2.06 7.53 -13.35
C ASP A 156 2.54 6.18 -12.78
N ASN A 157 3.84 5.91 -12.83
CA ASN A 157 4.42 4.77 -12.13
C ASN A 157 4.31 4.99 -10.62
N VAL A 158 4.23 3.89 -9.87
CA VAL A 158 4.06 3.94 -8.42
C VAL A 158 5.42 4.22 -7.74
N ASP A 159 5.47 5.21 -6.84
CA ASP A 159 6.59 5.36 -5.91
C ASP A 159 6.38 4.40 -4.73
N TRP A 160 6.95 3.21 -4.84
CA TRP A 160 6.87 2.18 -3.80
C TRP A 160 7.57 2.58 -2.51
N GLU A 161 8.61 3.41 -2.54
CA GLU A 161 9.19 3.97 -1.31
C GLU A 161 8.19 4.91 -0.60
N LYS A 162 7.32 5.61 -1.35
CA LYS A 162 6.21 6.39 -0.77
C LYS A 162 5.11 5.49 -0.23
N VAL A 163 4.69 4.47 -0.97
CA VAL A 163 3.68 3.49 -0.51
C VAL A 163 4.15 2.81 0.78
N GLU A 164 5.42 2.41 0.85
CA GLU A 164 6.04 1.83 2.04
C GLU A 164 6.01 2.79 3.23
N ALA A 165 6.38 4.05 3.03
CA ALA A 165 6.33 5.05 4.09
C ALA A 165 4.90 5.23 4.63
N ILE A 166 3.90 5.31 3.75
CA ILE A 166 2.48 5.39 4.16
C ILE A 166 2.08 4.11 4.90
N GLN A 167 2.50 2.94 4.43
CA GLN A 167 2.25 1.65 5.07
C GLN A 167 2.76 1.63 6.52
N ILE A 168 3.98 2.12 6.75
CA ILE A 168 4.59 2.20 8.09
C ILE A 168 3.84 3.19 8.98
N VAL A 169 3.45 4.36 8.45
CA VAL A 169 2.67 5.36 9.20
C VAL A 169 1.31 4.80 9.62
N LEU A 170 0.58 4.18 8.70
CA LEU A 170 -0.71 3.54 8.98
C LEU A 170 -0.54 2.40 10.00
N GLY A 171 0.47 1.54 9.82
CA GLY A 171 0.78 0.45 10.73
C GLY A 171 1.06 0.92 12.16
N ASN A 172 1.87 1.97 12.32
CA ASN A 172 2.14 2.57 13.63
C ASN A 172 0.85 3.12 14.27
N ASN A 173 0.01 3.82 13.51
CA ASN A 173 -1.24 4.38 14.03
C ASN A 173 -2.24 3.30 14.43
N ILE A 174 -2.42 2.25 13.61
CA ILE A 174 -3.27 1.10 13.94
C ILE A 174 -2.82 0.45 15.25
N TYR A 175 -1.51 0.27 15.43
CA TYR A 175 -0.93 -0.27 16.65
C TYR A 175 -1.19 0.63 17.86
N VAL A 176 -0.84 1.92 17.77
CA VAL A 176 -0.97 2.89 18.87
C VAL A 176 -2.44 3.10 19.27
N LYS A 177 -3.36 3.16 18.30
CA LYS A 177 -4.81 3.30 18.54
C LYS A 177 -5.50 1.99 18.92
N LYS A 178 -4.76 0.87 19.03
CA LYS A 178 -5.28 -0.46 19.37
C LYS A 178 -6.37 -0.95 18.42
N LEU A 179 -6.28 -0.57 17.14
CA LEU A 179 -7.18 -1.00 16.08
C LEU A 179 -6.75 -2.34 15.44
N THR A 180 -5.65 -2.92 15.90
CA THR A 180 -5.05 -4.15 15.32
C THR A 180 -6.04 -5.29 15.16
N ARG A 181 -6.96 -5.50 16.12
CA ARG A 181 -7.98 -6.57 16.03
C ARG A 181 -8.91 -6.46 14.82
N LEU A 182 -9.16 -5.26 14.32
CA LEU A 182 -10.03 -5.06 13.14
C LEU A 182 -9.30 -5.40 11.83
N PHE A 183 -7.97 -5.44 11.86
CA PHE A 183 -7.16 -5.52 10.67
C PHE A 183 -6.04 -6.57 10.76
N SER A 184 -6.10 -7.48 11.73
CA SER A 184 -5.09 -8.53 11.96
C SER A 184 -4.89 -9.40 10.73
N ASP A 185 -5.99 -9.71 10.05
CA ASP A 185 -6.03 -10.53 8.84
C ASP A 185 -5.22 -9.94 7.69
N ILE A 186 -5.04 -8.61 7.71
CA ILE A 186 -4.24 -7.88 6.75
C ILE A 186 -2.85 -7.67 7.37
N TRP A 187 -2.73 -6.95 8.48
CA TRP A 187 -1.43 -6.45 8.95
C TRP A 187 -0.55 -7.47 9.68
N ASP A 188 -1.09 -8.59 10.15
CA ASP A 188 -0.33 -9.58 10.93
C ASP A 188 0.01 -10.85 10.13
N ASN A 189 -0.49 -11.00 8.90
CA ASN A 189 -0.26 -12.19 8.08
C ASN A 189 0.50 -11.87 6.78
N PRO A 190 1.80 -12.26 6.67
CA PRO A 190 2.63 -12.02 5.49
C PRO A 190 2.02 -12.50 4.19
N PHE A 191 2.07 -11.67 3.14
CA PHE A 191 1.53 -11.95 1.79
C PHE A 191 0.03 -12.30 1.74
N SER A 192 -0.67 -12.26 2.87
CA SER A 192 -2.09 -12.57 2.93
C SER A 192 -2.87 -11.51 2.17
N GLY A 193 -3.68 -11.98 1.23
CA GLY A 193 -4.47 -11.11 0.37
C GLY A 193 -3.67 -10.29 -0.63
N SER A 194 -2.34 -10.43 -0.78
CA SER A 194 -1.51 -9.57 -1.64
C SER A 194 -1.41 -10.07 -3.09
N TRP A 195 -2.47 -10.65 -3.62
CA TRP A 195 -2.51 -11.21 -4.98
C TRP A 195 -3.89 -11.12 -5.61
N LYS A 196 -3.93 -11.18 -6.95
CA LYS A 196 -5.13 -10.94 -7.77
C LYS A 196 -6.23 -11.94 -7.45
N GLY A 197 -7.43 -11.45 -7.13
CA GLY A 197 -8.59 -12.30 -6.84
C GLY A 197 -8.53 -13.03 -5.49
N SER A 198 -7.66 -12.59 -4.58
CA SER A 198 -7.58 -13.12 -3.23
C SER A 198 -8.77 -12.74 -2.35
N PHE A 199 -9.52 -11.68 -2.68
CA PHE A 199 -10.69 -11.27 -1.92
C PHE A 199 -11.87 -12.21 -2.11
N MET A 200 -12.39 -12.74 -1.01
CA MET A 200 -13.62 -13.52 -0.98
C MET A 200 -14.81 -12.59 -0.78
N SER A 201 -15.55 -12.35 -1.86
CA SER A 201 -16.85 -11.68 -1.72
C SER A 201 -17.84 -12.63 -1.04
N THR A 202 -18.63 -12.11 -0.10
CA THR A 202 -19.83 -12.81 0.35
C THR A 202 -20.73 -13.13 -0.85
N PRO A 203 -21.35 -14.33 -0.92
CA PRO A 203 -22.29 -14.66 -1.98
C PRO A 203 -23.52 -13.75 -1.88
N ASN A 204 -23.48 -12.58 -2.53
CA ASN A 204 -24.65 -11.73 -2.67
C ASN A 204 -25.54 -12.29 -3.78
N LEU A 205 -26.80 -12.57 -3.42
CA LEU A 205 -27.84 -13.03 -4.35
C LEU A 205 -28.27 -11.93 -5.34
N ASP A 206 -28.01 -10.65 -5.01
CA ASP A 206 -28.43 -9.48 -5.79
C ASP A 206 -27.24 -8.71 -6.39
N LYS A 207 -26.25 -9.40 -6.99
CA LYS A 207 -25.22 -8.70 -7.76
C LYS A 207 -25.86 -8.06 -9.00
N SER A 208 -25.68 -6.74 -9.17
CA SER A 208 -26.12 -6.08 -10.39
C SER A 208 -25.32 -6.59 -11.60
N SER A 209 -25.83 -6.35 -12.81
CA SER A 209 -25.08 -6.68 -14.04
C SER A 209 -23.74 -5.96 -14.12
N LEU A 210 -23.65 -4.74 -13.56
CA LEU A 210 -22.41 -3.98 -13.50
C LEU A 210 -21.41 -4.62 -12.52
N ASP A 211 -21.85 -5.04 -11.33
CA ASP A 211 -21.00 -5.71 -10.35
C ASP A 211 -20.39 -7.00 -10.90
N ALA A 212 -21.14 -7.72 -11.73
CA ALA A 212 -20.65 -8.93 -12.39
C ALA A 212 -19.56 -8.65 -13.43
N MET A 213 -19.58 -7.47 -14.06
CA MET A 213 -18.63 -7.04 -15.09
C MET A 213 -17.39 -6.33 -14.54
N ASP A 214 -17.43 -5.89 -13.28
CA ASP A 214 -16.35 -5.14 -12.64
C ASP A 214 -15.10 -6.00 -12.38
N PRO A 215 -13.95 -5.72 -13.02
CA PRO A 215 -12.73 -6.49 -12.84
C PRO A 215 -12.01 -6.22 -11.51
N TYR A 216 -12.32 -5.12 -10.79
CA TYR A 216 -11.61 -4.71 -9.58
C TYR A 216 -12.30 -5.12 -8.29
N GLY A 217 -13.61 -5.35 -8.32
CA GLY A 217 -14.40 -5.75 -7.14
C GLY A 217 -14.65 -4.58 -6.18
N VAL A 218 -15.07 -3.45 -6.74
CA VAL A 218 -15.28 -2.18 -6.05
C VAL A 218 -16.48 -2.23 -5.11
N THR A 219 -17.59 -2.80 -5.56
CA THR A 219 -18.84 -2.81 -4.80
C THR A 219 -18.71 -3.56 -3.48
N GLY A 220 -19.00 -2.88 -2.37
CA GLY A 220 -18.89 -3.47 -1.06
C GLY A 220 -18.85 -2.47 0.08
N THR A 221 -18.57 -2.99 1.28
CA THR A 221 -18.28 -2.18 2.46
C THR A 221 -16.78 -2.18 2.69
N TRP A 222 -16.20 -1.00 2.81
CA TRP A 222 -14.77 -0.79 3.01
C TRP A 222 -14.51 -0.09 4.33
N TYR A 223 -13.46 -0.50 5.03
CA TYR A 223 -12.88 0.32 6.09
C TYR A 223 -11.85 1.26 5.49
N ARG A 224 -11.93 2.54 5.84
CA ARG A 224 -10.95 3.56 5.48
C ARG A 224 -10.36 4.13 6.77
N ILE A 225 -9.04 4.13 6.85
CA ILE A 225 -8.30 4.78 7.93
C ILE A 225 -7.62 6.00 7.34
N VAL A 226 -7.81 7.15 7.96
CA VAL A 226 -7.06 8.37 7.61
C VAL A 226 -6.23 8.81 8.81
N CYS A 227 -4.96 9.15 8.54
CA CYS A 227 -4.03 9.71 9.51
C CYS A 227 -3.58 11.08 9.03
N PHE A 228 -3.53 12.06 9.92
CA PHE A 228 -3.10 13.42 9.61
C PHE A 228 -2.48 14.13 10.81
N LEU A 229 -1.57 15.03 10.52
CA LEU A 229 -1.00 15.93 11.51
C LEU A 229 -1.98 17.07 11.81
N ASP A 230 -1.85 17.65 13.01
CA ASP A 230 -2.43 18.96 13.26
C ASP A 230 -1.87 19.98 12.25
N TYR A 231 -2.69 20.97 11.88
CA TYR A 231 -2.28 22.00 10.92
C TYR A 231 -1.02 22.73 11.38
N ASN A 232 -0.87 23.02 12.68
CA ASN A 232 0.31 23.74 13.18
C ASN A 232 1.58 22.91 13.07
N ASP A 233 1.50 21.60 13.35
CA ASP A 233 2.64 20.69 13.22
C ASP A 233 3.04 20.54 11.74
N PHE A 234 2.06 20.32 10.85
CA PHE A 234 2.31 20.23 9.42
C PHE A 234 2.92 21.53 8.86
N PHE A 235 2.35 22.69 9.24
CA PHE A 235 2.84 23.99 8.80
C PHE A 235 4.26 24.26 9.31
N SER A 236 4.52 23.99 10.59
CA SER A 236 5.82 24.21 11.20
C SER A 236 6.89 23.34 10.53
N TYR A 237 6.58 22.07 10.30
CA TYR A 237 7.48 21.11 9.66
C TYR A 237 7.89 21.54 8.24
N ASN A 238 6.92 22.02 7.44
CA ASN A 238 7.15 22.33 6.03
C ASN A 238 7.62 23.76 5.73
N PHE A 239 7.24 24.74 6.55
CA PHE A 239 7.41 26.17 6.20
C PHE A 239 8.26 26.97 7.17
N THR A 240 8.51 26.47 8.39
CA THR A 240 9.27 27.21 9.41
C THR A 240 10.67 26.68 9.64
N ASN A 241 11.00 25.50 9.10
CA ASN A 241 12.29 24.86 9.30
C ASN A 241 13.40 25.51 8.43
N PRO A 242 14.53 25.97 9.03
CA PRO A 242 15.68 26.46 8.28
C PRO A 242 16.31 25.42 7.33
N GLU A 243 16.18 24.13 7.63
CA GLU A 243 16.73 23.02 6.84
C GLU A 243 15.76 22.58 5.71
N ARG A 244 14.80 23.43 5.32
CA ARG A 244 13.79 23.11 4.29
C ARG A 244 14.39 22.71 2.94
N ASP A 245 15.59 23.17 2.62
CA ASP A 245 16.25 22.86 1.34
C ASP A 245 17.06 21.56 1.41
N GLU A 246 17.22 20.94 2.59
CA GLU A 246 17.86 19.64 2.73
C GLU A 246 16.91 18.52 2.27
N SER A 247 17.46 17.53 1.57
CA SER A 247 16.73 16.33 1.19
C SER A 247 17.53 15.08 1.57
N PRO A 248 16.93 14.12 2.28
CA PRO A 248 15.56 14.13 2.83
C PRO A 248 15.42 15.04 4.07
N LEU A 249 14.21 15.53 4.37
CA LEU A 249 13.95 16.31 5.60
C LEU A 249 14.24 15.52 6.88
N HIS A 250 14.52 16.23 7.97
CA HIS A 250 14.69 15.65 9.31
C HIS A 250 13.49 14.79 9.74
N THR A 251 13.73 13.81 10.61
CA THR A 251 12.70 12.89 11.10
C THR A 251 11.57 13.61 11.86
N LEU A 252 10.35 13.09 11.77
CA LEU A 252 9.16 13.68 12.41
C LEU A 252 8.47 12.66 13.34
N ASP A 253 8.31 12.98 14.63
CA ASP A 253 7.70 12.09 15.64
C ASP A 253 6.74 12.87 16.55
N VAL A 254 5.73 13.50 15.95
CA VAL A 254 4.71 14.31 16.65
C VAL A 254 3.38 13.57 16.89
N GLY A 255 3.15 12.47 16.16
CA GLY A 255 1.92 11.68 16.23
C GLY A 255 0.79 12.23 15.36
N GLU A 256 0.01 11.34 14.75
CA GLU A 256 -1.15 11.70 13.94
C GLU A 256 -2.47 11.62 14.72
N ALA A 257 -3.43 12.45 14.32
CA ALA A 257 -4.83 12.16 14.51
C ALA A 257 -5.23 11.02 13.56
N THR A 258 -5.94 10.02 14.08
CA THR A 258 -6.45 8.88 13.30
C THR A 258 -7.97 8.93 13.29
N ARG A 259 -8.59 8.63 12.15
CA ARG A 259 -10.04 8.40 12.04
C ARG A 259 -10.32 7.11 11.30
N LEU A 260 -11.30 6.37 11.81
CA LEU A 260 -11.83 5.18 11.16
C LEU A 260 -13.18 5.51 10.53
N ILE A 261 -13.34 5.13 9.27
CA ILE A 261 -14.46 5.48 8.41
C ILE A 261 -14.97 4.19 7.73
N ILE A 262 -16.29 4.01 7.69
CA ILE A 262 -16.93 2.99 6.86
C ILE A 262 -17.40 3.64 5.57
N MET A 263 -16.99 3.06 4.44
CA MET A 263 -17.50 3.41 3.12
C MET A 263 -18.41 2.29 2.62
N ARG A 264 -19.53 2.65 2.02
CA ARG A 264 -20.38 1.73 1.23
C ARG A 264 -20.46 2.26 -0.17
N ILE A 265 -19.84 1.54 -1.10
CA ILE A 265 -19.70 1.97 -2.49
C ILE A 265 -20.23 0.90 -3.43
N HIS A 266 -20.66 1.34 -4.62
CA HIS A 266 -21.15 0.48 -5.67
C HIS A 266 -20.77 1.03 -7.05
N VAL A 267 -20.60 0.13 -8.01
CA VAL A 267 -20.29 0.50 -9.40
C VAL A 267 -21.48 1.20 -10.04
N THR A 268 -21.19 2.31 -10.73
CA THR A 268 -22.20 3.11 -11.45
C THR A 268 -21.98 3.11 -12.95
N LYS A 269 -20.74 2.94 -13.42
CA LYS A 269 -20.40 2.92 -14.84
C LYS A 269 -19.10 2.14 -15.08
N ILE A 270 -19.03 1.44 -16.21
CA ILE A 270 -17.82 0.78 -16.71
C ILE A 270 -17.59 1.23 -18.15
N GLU A 271 -16.39 1.71 -18.46
CA GLU A 271 -16.04 2.14 -19.82
C GLU A 271 -14.61 1.77 -20.20
N GLN A 272 -14.35 1.63 -21.49
CA GLN A 272 -13.00 1.36 -21.96
C GLN A 272 -12.18 2.66 -22.00
N PRO A 273 -10.89 2.62 -21.57
CA PRO A 273 -9.94 3.70 -21.80
C PRO A 273 -9.91 4.12 -23.28
N GLY A 274 -10.03 5.41 -23.52
CA GLY A 274 -9.79 5.97 -24.87
C GLY A 274 -8.30 5.98 -25.23
N PRO A 275 -7.94 6.27 -26.49
CA PRO A 275 -6.54 6.33 -26.95
C PRO A 275 -5.66 7.30 -26.15
N ASP A 276 -6.24 8.43 -25.69
CA ASP A 276 -5.55 9.48 -24.94
C ASP A 276 -5.74 9.33 -23.41
N SER A 277 -6.23 8.19 -22.95
CA SER A 277 -6.46 7.92 -21.53
C SER A 277 -5.14 7.85 -20.76
N GLU A 278 -5.17 8.31 -19.50
CA GLU A 278 -4.08 8.08 -18.54
C GLU A 278 -4.05 6.63 -18.02
N TYR A 279 -5.17 5.92 -18.10
CA TYR A 279 -5.28 4.51 -17.72
C TYR A 279 -4.86 3.58 -18.86
N SER A 280 -4.26 2.43 -18.51
CA SER A 280 -3.96 1.33 -19.43
C SER A 280 -5.23 0.74 -20.03
N SER A 281 -5.18 0.38 -21.32
CA SER A 281 -6.27 -0.26 -22.06
C SER A 281 -6.45 -1.76 -21.79
N GLU A 282 -5.61 -2.36 -20.92
CA GLU A 282 -5.71 -3.77 -20.55
C GLU A 282 -7.00 -4.12 -19.78
N LEU A 283 -7.53 -3.18 -19.00
CA LEU A 283 -8.78 -3.32 -18.25
C LEU A 283 -9.63 -2.04 -18.35
N PRO A 284 -10.97 -2.14 -18.26
CA PRO A 284 -11.85 -0.98 -18.30
C PRO A 284 -11.68 -0.08 -17.07
N ILE A 285 -12.06 1.19 -17.20
CA ILE A 285 -12.22 2.12 -16.07
C ILE A 285 -13.57 1.87 -15.43
N VAL A 286 -13.58 1.74 -14.10
CA VAL A 286 -14.78 1.55 -13.29
C VAL A 286 -15.03 2.81 -12.48
N HIS A 287 -16.23 3.37 -12.62
CA HIS A 287 -16.73 4.48 -11.82
C HIS A 287 -17.60 3.94 -10.71
N TYR A 288 -17.51 4.56 -9.54
CA TYR A 288 -18.29 4.17 -8.38
C TYR A 288 -18.79 5.38 -7.62
N GLU A 289 -19.89 5.17 -6.90
CA GLU A 289 -20.48 6.13 -5.98
C GLU A 289 -20.85 5.44 -4.67
N GLY A 290 -21.03 6.23 -3.62
CA GLY A 290 -21.41 5.69 -2.32
C GLY A 290 -21.43 6.74 -1.23
N ILE A 291 -21.39 6.24 -0.01
CA ILE A 291 -21.41 7.05 1.21
C ILE A 291 -20.23 6.67 2.10
N SER A 292 -19.72 7.67 2.81
CA SER A 292 -18.62 7.58 3.76
C SER A 292 -19.13 8.07 5.12
N ARG A 293 -18.97 7.25 6.16
CA ARG A 293 -19.43 7.55 7.52
C ARG A 293 -18.33 7.28 8.54
N PRO A 294 -17.88 8.28 9.33
CA PRO A 294 -16.95 8.04 10.41
C PRO A 294 -17.58 7.14 11.48
N LEU A 295 -16.76 6.29 12.10
CA LEU A 295 -17.15 5.42 13.21
C LEU A 295 -17.01 6.10 14.57
N ASP A 296 -16.12 7.09 14.68
CA ASP A 296 -15.91 7.88 15.89
C ASP A 296 -16.69 9.22 15.78
N ASP A 297 -17.33 9.62 16.88
CA ASP A 297 -18.17 10.81 17.10
C ASP A 297 -19.58 10.82 16.46
N SER A 298 -20.51 10.21 17.19
CA SER A 298 -21.98 10.19 16.94
C SER A 298 -22.70 11.53 17.20
N TRP A 299 -22.02 12.67 17.07
CA TRP A 299 -22.59 13.99 17.40
C TRP A 299 -22.56 14.99 16.24
N ASP A 300 -21.91 14.68 15.12
CA ASP A 300 -21.93 15.53 13.92
C ASP A 300 -22.61 14.83 12.75
N ASP A 301 -23.90 15.12 12.56
CA ASP A 301 -24.68 14.66 11.40
C ASP A 301 -24.08 15.12 10.05
N ASN A 302 -23.17 16.11 10.04
CA ASN A 302 -22.44 16.56 8.84
C ASN A 302 -21.13 15.82 8.58
N ALA A 303 -20.70 14.88 9.42
CA ALA A 303 -19.45 14.15 9.21
C ALA A 303 -19.56 13.05 8.13
N SER A 304 -20.80 12.70 7.76
CA SER A 304 -21.07 11.82 6.62
C SER A 304 -20.86 12.58 5.31
N SER A 305 -20.27 11.92 4.32
CA SER A 305 -20.09 12.47 2.98
C SER A 305 -20.58 11.50 1.92
N ASP A 306 -21.06 12.06 0.82
CA ASP A 306 -21.19 11.30 -0.42
C ASP A 306 -19.78 11.10 -0.99
N LEU A 307 -19.60 10.03 -1.74
CA LEU A 307 -18.33 9.65 -2.33
C LEU A 307 -18.56 9.31 -3.79
N ARG A 308 -17.68 9.79 -4.66
CA ARG A 308 -17.56 9.30 -6.04
C ARG A 308 -16.10 9.03 -6.36
N GLY A 309 -15.85 8.15 -7.32
CA GLY A 309 -14.48 7.87 -7.72
C GLY A 309 -14.35 6.98 -8.93
N THR A 310 -13.10 6.71 -9.26
CA THR A 310 -12.68 5.90 -10.40
C THR A 310 -11.63 4.89 -9.98
N VAL A 311 -11.66 3.73 -10.62
CA VAL A 311 -10.66 2.67 -10.49
C VAL A 311 -10.23 2.26 -11.90
N GLY A 312 -8.92 2.15 -12.12
CA GLY A 312 -8.34 1.76 -13.39
C GLY A 312 -6.90 1.28 -13.23
N LEU A 313 -6.31 0.72 -14.29
CA LEU A 313 -4.90 0.35 -14.28
C LEU A 313 -4.03 1.56 -14.64
N THR A 314 -2.93 1.77 -13.90
CA THR A 314 -1.82 2.61 -14.37
C THR A 314 -1.23 1.99 -15.65
N ARG A 315 -0.38 2.75 -16.36
CA ARG A 315 0.31 2.24 -17.55
C ARG A 315 1.23 1.05 -17.26
N GLU A 316 1.75 0.97 -16.03
CA GLU A 316 2.57 -0.14 -15.54
C GLU A 316 1.75 -1.38 -15.12
N GLY A 317 0.42 -1.21 -14.96
CA GLY A 317 -0.49 -2.31 -14.61
C GLY A 317 -0.84 -2.42 -13.13
N GLU A 318 -0.50 -1.42 -12.31
CA GLU A 318 -0.96 -1.31 -10.93
C GLU A 318 -2.38 -0.74 -10.88
N VAL A 319 -3.18 -1.13 -9.88
CA VAL A 319 -4.57 -0.65 -9.80
C VAL A 319 -4.62 0.67 -9.04
N ARG A 320 -4.93 1.75 -9.75
CA ARG A 320 -5.10 3.10 -9.20
C ARG A 320 -6.54 3.34 -8.79
N TRP A 321 -6.71 3.93 -7.62
CA TRP A 321 -7.96 4.40 -7.06
C TRP A 321 -7.91 5.92 -6.88
N THR A 322 -8.92 6.59 -7.43
CA THR A 322 -9.20 8.00 -7.15
C THR A 322 -10.54 8.11 -6.47
N SER A 323 -10.64 8.90 -5.40
CA SER A 323 -11.90 9.15 -4.69
C SER A 323 -12.06 10.63 -4.36
N VAL A 324 -13.28 11.14 -4.40
CA VAL A 324 -13.62 12.51 -4.01
C VAL A 324 -14.78 12.47 -3.02
N SER A 325 -14.53 12.99 -1.82
CA SER A 325 -15.54 13.16 -0.78
C SER A 325 -16.31 14.46 -0.98
N ILE A 326 -17.63 14.37 -0.93
CA ILE A 326 -18.58 15.45 -1.19
C ILE A 326 -19.34 15.74 0.10
N PHE A 327 -19.20 16.97 0.60
CA PHE A 327 -19.91 17.46 1.79
C PHE A 327 -20.87 18.56 1.38
N GLN A 328 -22.15 18.39 1.67
CA GLN A 328 -23.19 19.37 1.34
C GLN A 328 -23.15 19.80 -0.14
N GLY A 329 -22.90 18.84 -1.04
CA GLY A 329 -22.80 19.07 -2.49
C GLY A 329 -21.47 19.69 -2.96
N GLN A 330 -20.51 19.92 -2.07
CA GLN A 330 -19.20 20.46 -2.41
C GLN A 330 -18.10 19.40 -2.29
N GLU A 331 -17.28 19.29 -3.34
CA GLU A 331 -16.07 18.47 -3.31
C GLU A 331 -15.07 19.08 -2.32
N ARG A 332 -14.56 18.26 -1.41
CA ARG A 332 -13.60 18.70 -0.38
C ARG A 332 -12.31 17.92 -0.49
N TRP A 333 -12.37 16.66 -0.08
CA TRP A 333 -11.19 15.82 0.03
C TRP A 333 -11.07 14.94 -1.20
N LYS A 334 -9.92 15.02 -1.87
CA LYS A 334 -9.54 14.06 -2.90
C LYS A 334 -8.59 13.03 -2.30
N SER A 335 -8.56 11.83 -2.86
CA SER A 335 -7.60 10.81 -2.49
C SER A 335 -7.14 10.03 -3.71
N GLU A 336 -5.88 9.68 -3.71
CA GLU A 336 -5.18 8.94 -4.76
C GLU A 336 -4.42 7.80 -4.08
N GLY A 337 -4.62 6.58 -4.56
CA GLY A 337 -4.02 5.40 -3.96
C GLY A 337 -3.87 4.23 -4.92
N VAL A 338 -3.13 3.23 -4.46
CA VAL A 338 -2.79 2.02 -5.20
C VAL A 338 -3.31 0.81 -4.43
N GLN A 339 -3.99 -0.11 -5.12
CA GLN A 339 -4.41 -1.38 -4.55
C GLN A 339 -3.24 -2.37 -4.57
N ILE A 340 -2.85 -2.84 -3.40
CA ILE A 340 -1.74 -3.77 -3.26
C ILE A 340 -2.18 -5.15 -3.73
N GLY A 341 -1.40 -5.83 -4.57
CA GLY A 341 -1.68 -7.19 -5.03
C GLY A 341 -2.58 -7.30 -6.27
N GLY A 342 -2.97 -6.17 -6.88
CA GLY A 342 -3.69 -6.14 -8.15
C GLY A 342 -5.21 -6.29 -8.04
N PRO A 343 -5.92 -6.52 -9.16
CA PRO A 343 -7.39 -6.51 -9.20
C PRO A 343 -8.02 -7.54 -8.25
N ARG A 344 -9.07 -7.14 -7.52
CA ARG A 344 -9.76 -8.00 -6.52
C ARG A 344 -8.84 -8.59 -5.45
N SER A 345 -7.73 -7.92 -5.19
CA SER A 345 -6.87 -8.24 -4.06
C SER A 345 -7.54 -7.84 -2.74
N ALA A 346 -7.42 -8.70 -1.72
CA ALA A 346 -7.98 -8.46 -0.39
C ALA A 346 -7.12 -7.52 0.47
N ARG A 347 -5.90 -7.17 0.01
CA ARG A 347 -4.95 -6.38 0.79
C ARG A 347 -5.43 -4.94 1.06
N GLY A 348 -6.25 -4.40 0.18
CA GLY A 348 -6.77 -3.04 0.25
C GLY A 348 -5.93 -2.03 -0.53
N VAL A 349 -6.20 -0.75 -0.29
CA VAL A 349 -5.67 0.40 -1.03
C VAL A 349 -4.87 1.29 -0.08
N ILE A 350 -3.68 1.70 -0.50
CA ILE A 350 -2.79 2.60 0.24
C ILE A 350 -2.58 3.87 -0.58
N GLY A 351 -2.65 5.04 0.05
CA GLY A 351 -2.52 6.30 -0.66
C GLY A 351 -2.59 7.55 0.21
N ASN A 352 -2.70 8.69 -0.46
CA ASN A 352 -2.74 10.01 0.14
C ASN A 352 -4.11 10.65 -0.05
N TRP A 353 -4.40 11.63 0.79
CA TRP A 353 -5.56 12.49 0.65
C TRP A 353 -5.13 13.95 0.83
N PHE A 354 -5.83 14.85 0.15
CA PHE A 354 -5.48 16.26 0.07
C PHE A 354 -6.74 17.12 -0.14
N ASP A 355 -6.62 18.40 0.23
CA ASP A 355 -7.62 19.43 -0.11
C ASP A 355 -7.47 19.80 -1.60
N ARG A 356 -8.58 20.16 -2.23
CA ARG A 356 -8.63 20.44 -3.67
C ARG A 356 -7.94 21.74 -4.07
#